data_AF-F9Q7A9-F1
#
_entry.id   AF-F9Q7A9-F1
#
_cell.length_a   1.000
_cell.length_b   1.000
_cell.length_c   1.000
_cell.angle_alpha   90.00
_cell.angle_beta   90.00
_cell.angle_gamma   90.00
#
_symmetry.space_group_name_H-M   'P 1'
#
loop_
_entity.id
_entity.type
_entity.pdbx_description
1 polymer ?
#
loop_
_entity_poly.entity_id
_entity_poly.type
_entity_poly.pdbx_seq_one_letter_code
_entity_poly.pdbx_strand_id
1 'polypeptide(L)'
;MLAMQRAVDALAISPQFVLVDGNRIPPHLKQPALAVVKGDAKVAEISAASILAKVARDQEMMELDKKYPDYAFAQHKGYPTKLHLEKLAELGPLPEYRRSFAPVKKVLGL
;
A
#
# COMPACT_ATOMS: atom_id res chain seq x y z
N MET A 1 -7.29 -5.89 -2.38
CA MET A 1 -7.88 -7.15 -1.88
C MET A 1 -6.90 -8.31 -1.94
N LEU A 2 -6.20 -8.57 -3.04
CA LEU A 2 -5.19 -9.65 -3.12
C LEU A 2 -4.08 -9.57 -2.05
N ALA A 3 -3.57 -8.37 -1.74
CA ALA A 3 -2.56 -8.18 -0.69
C ALA A 3 -3.05 -8.62 0.70
N MET A 4 -4.31 -8.33 1.05
CA MET A 4 -4.92 -8.75 2.31
C MET A 4 -5.08 -10.28 2.37
N GLN A 5 -5.51 -10.90 1.27
CA GLN A 5 -5.60 -12.36 1.18
C GLN A 5 -4.23 -13.02 1.42
N ARG A 6 -3.20 -12.56 0.70
CA ARG A 6 -1.83 -13.05 0.86
C ARG A 6 -1.31 -12.87 2.28
N ALA A 7 -1.62 -11.75 2.92
CA ALA A 7 -1.20 -11.50 4.30
C ALA A 7 -1.80 -12.52 5.28
N VAL A 8 -3.08 -12.88 5.12
CA VAL A 8 -3.74 -13.90 5.96
C VAL A 8 -3.22 -15.30 5.63
N ASP A 9 -3.08 -15.65 4.36
CA ASP A 9 -2.57 -16.96 3.93
C ASP A 9 -1.11 -17.21 4.37
N ALA A 10 -0.33 -16.15 4.60
CA ALA A 10 1.06 -16.25 5.04
C ALA A 10 1.22 -16.33 6.57
N LEU A 11 0.14 -16.27 7.36
CA LEU A 11 0.22 -16.40 8.81
C LEU A 11 0.62 -17.83 9.20
N ALA A 12 1.64 -17.94 10.05
CA ALA A 12 2.08 -19.24 10.58
C ALA A 12 0.98 -19.96 11.38
N ILE A 13 0.11 -19.18 12.04
CA ILE A 13 -1.06 -19.67 12.75
C ILE A 13 -2.29 -19.25 11.93
N SER A 14 -3.07 -20.21 11.45
CA SER A 14 -4.31 -19.90 10.74
C SER A 14 -5.32 -19.27 11.71
N PRO A 15 -5.81 -18.05 11.44
CA PRO A 15 -6.81 -17.44 12.30
C PRO A 15 -8.15 -18.17 12.15
N GLN A 16 -8.95 -18.15 13.22
CA GLN A 16 -10.32 -18.65 13.19
C GLN A 16 -11.31 -17.61 12.64
N PHE A 17 -10.96 -16.32 12.72
CA PHE A 17 -11.78 -15.20 12.26
C PHE A 17 -10.87 -14.02 11.87
N VAL A 18 -11.29 -13.23 10.89
CA VAL A 18 -10.51 -12.07 10.39
C VAL A 18 -11.33 -10.79 10.44
N LEU A 19 -10.77 -9.74 11.06
CA LEU A 19 -11.32 -8.39 11.02
C LEU A 19 -10.58 -7.56 9.97
N VAL A 20 -11.31 -6.96 9.04
CA VAL A 20 -10.76 -6.20 7.91
C VAL A 20 -11.15 -4.75 8.02
N ASP A 21 -10.18 -3.83 7.97
CA ASP A 21 -10.49 -2.40 7.90
C ASP A 21 -11.21 -2.04 6.59
N GLY A 22 -12.25 -1.22 6.70
CA GLY A 22 -13.03 -0.70 5.58
C GLY A 22 -14.40 -1.36 5.45
N ASN A 23 -14.91 -1.41 4.22
CA ASN A 23 -16.29 -1.83 3.94
C ASN A 23 -16.38 -3.09 3.05
N ARG A 24 -15.27 -3.79 2.85
CA ARG A 24 -15.19 -4.94 1.95
C ARG A 24 -14.29 -6.02 2.53
N ILE A 25 -14.68 -7.27 2.28
CA ILE A 25 -13.89 -8.46 2.60
C ILE A 25 -13.22 -8.94 1.30
N PRO A 26 -11.95 -9.41 1.34
CA PRO A 26 -11.34 -10.04 0.18
C PRO A 26 -12.18 -11.24 -0.30
N PRO A 27 -12.52 -11.33 -1.60
CA PRO A 27 -13.50 -12.31 -2.10
C PRO A 27 -13.08 -13.77 -1.97
N HIS A 28 -11.78 -14.03 -1.77
CA HIS A 28 -11.20 -15.37 -1.71
C HIS A 28 -10.57 -15.69 -0.34
N LEU A 29 -10.96 -14.95 0.71
CA LEU A 29 -10.53 -15.26 2.06
C LEU A 29 -11.18 -16.57 2.53
N LYS A 30 -10.39 -17.49 3.07
CA LYS A 30 -10.87 -18.82 3.49
C LYS A 30 -11.56 -18.77 4.86
N GLN A 31 -11.12 -17.85 5.69
CA GLN A 31 -11.60 -17.66 7.05
C GLN A 31 -12.87 -16.80 7.06
N PRO A 32 -13.80 -17.03 8.00
CA PRO A 32 -14.89 -16.11 8.24
C PRO A 32 -14.35 -14.73 8.61
N ALA A 33 -15.02 -13.69 8.13
CA ALA A 33 -14.51 -12.33 8.25
C ALA A 33 -15.62 -11.30 8.44
N LEU A 34 -15.23 -10.16 9.01
CA LEU A 34 -16.08 -8.97 9.11
C LEU A 34 -15.29 -7.73 8.66
N ALA A 35 -15.90 -6.92 7.80
CA ALA A 35 -15.39 -5.60 7.47
C ALA A 35 -15.85 -4.57 8.52
N VAL A 36 -14.89 -3.79 9.04
CA VAL A 36 -15.13 -2.77 10.06
C VAL A 36 -14.74 -1.41 9.50
N VAL A 37 -15.72 -0.54 9.27
CA VAL A 37 -15.47 0.81 8.77
C VAL A 37 -14.74 1.64 9.83
N LYS A 38 -13.56 2.18 9.46
CA LYS A 38 -12.63 2.85 10.39
C LYS A 38 -12.22 1.91 11.52
N GLY A 39 -11.88 0.68 11.17
CA GLY A 39 -11.55 -0.38 12.10
C GLY A 39 -10.25 -0.12 12.86
N ASP A 40 -9.32 0.59 12.23
CA ASP A 40 -8.05 1.05 12.84
C ASP A 40 -8.25 1.90 14.10
N ALA A 41 -9.34 2.68 14.17
CA ALA A 41 -9.70 3.50 15.31
C ALA A 41 -10.57 2.77 16.36
N LYS A 42 -11.03 1.55 16.08
CA LYS A 42 -12.05 0.83 16.87
C LYS A 42 -11.62 -0.54 17.38
N VAL A 43 -10.67 -1.17 16.70
CA VAL A 43 -10.25 -2.55 16.93
C VAL A 43 -8.73 -2.58 17.05
N ALA A 44 -8.23 -3.10 18.17
CA ALA A 44 -6.81 -3.09 18.49
C ALA A 44 -5.98 -3.88 17.48
N GLU A 45 -6.48 -5.02 17.01
CA GLU A 45 -5.82 -5.89 16.02
C GLU A 45 -5.70 -5.20 14.65
N ILE A 46 -6.74 -4.47 14.23
CA ILE A 46 -6.70 -3.68 13.00
C ILE A 46 -5.71 -2.52 13.15
N SER A 47 -5.70 -1.86 14.30
CA SER A 47 -4.75 -0.79 14.62
C SER A 47 -3.30 -1.31 14.57
N ALA A 48 -3.02 -2.45 15.19
CA ALA A 48 -1.70 -3.08 15.14
C ALA A 48 -1.30 -3.44 13.69
N ALA A 49 -2.23 -4.02 12.91
CA ALA A 49 -1.99 -4.36 11.52
C ALA A 49 -1.72 -3.12 10.64
N SER A 50 -2.40 -1.99 10.89
CA SER A 50 -2.19 -0.76 10.12
C SER A 50 -0.81 -0.15 10.40
N ILE A 51 -0.34 -0.20 11.64
CA ILE A 51 1.02 0.23 12.03
C ILE A 51 2.06 -0.63 11.31
N LEU A 52 1.94 -1.95 11.38
CA LEU A 52 2.88 -2.87 10.73
C LEU A 52 2.93 -2.64 9.21
N ALA A 53 1.76 -2.51 8.56
CA ALA A 53 1.67 -2.25 7.13
C ALA A 53 2.32 -0.91 6.75
N LYS A 54 2.09 0.14 7.54
CA LYS A 54 2.66 1.47 7.29
C LYS A 54 4.17 1.48 7.45
N VAL A 55 4.69 0.91 8.55
CA VAL A 55 6.13 0.85 8.80
C VAL A 55 6.84 0.06 7.70
N ALA A 56 6.32 -1.11 7.33
CA ALA A 56 6.88 -1.90 6.24
C ALA A 56 6.88 -1.15 4.92
N ARG A 57 5.76 -0.49 4.58
CA ARG A 57 5.65 0.28 3.34
C ARG A 57 6.60 1.47 3.29
N ASP A 58 6.78 2.17 4.41
CA ASP A 58 7.71 3.30 4.47
C ASP A 58 9.16 2.85 4.34
N GLN A 59 9.51 1.67 4.87
CA GLN A 59 10.81 1.05 4.65
C GLN A 59 11.05 0.74 3.17
N GLU A 60 10.07 0.13 2.48
CA GLU A 60 10.18 -0.12 1.03
C GLU A 60 10.43 1.17 0.23
N MET A 61 9.81 2.29 0.64
CA MET A 61 10.02 3.58 -0.01
C MET A 61 11.39 4.19 0.29
N MET A 62 11.96 3.92 1.47
CA MET A 62 13.34 4.29 1.76
C MET A 62 14.34 3.45 0.96
N GLU A 63 14.10 2.16 0.78
CA GLU A 63 14.96 1.33 -0.08
C GLU A 63 14.85 1.73 -1.55
N LEU A 64 13.64 2.08 -2.01
CA LEU A 64 13.45 2.58 -3.37
C LEU A 64 14.16 3.93 -3.58
N ASP A 65 14.15 4.80 -2.58
CA ASP A 65 14.88 6.07 -2.58
C ASP A 65 16.39 5.85 -2.71
N LYS A 66 16.96 4.90 -1.97
CA LYS A 66 18.38 4.55 -2.12
C LYS A 66 18.73 4.09 -3.55
N LYS A 67 17.81 3.37 -4.20
CA LYS A 67 17.98 2.90 -5.58
C LYS A 67 17.80 4.02 -6.61
N TYR A 68 16.92 4.97 -6.33
CA TYR A 68 16.56 6.08 -7.22
C TYR A 68 16.52 7.41 -6.45
N PRO A 69 17.68 7.94 -6.01
CA PRO A 69 17.75 9.07 -5.07
C PRO A 69 17.14 10.35 -5.64
N ASP A 70 17.23 10.56 -6.95
CA ASP A 70 16.69 11.76 -7.62
C ASP A 70 15.16 11.86 -7.55
N TYR A 71 14.47 10.76 -7.25
CA TYR A 71 13.00 10.72 -7.15
C TYR A 71 12.47 11.12 -5.76
N ALA A 72 13.30 11.13 -4.70
CA ALA A 72 12.91 11.53 -3.34
C ALA A 72 11.76 10.71 -2.70
N PHE A 73 11.65 9.41 -3.04
CA PHE A 73 10.66 8.49 -2.46
C PHE A 73 10.66 8.45 -0.93
N ALA A 74 11.79 8.69 -0.28
CA ALA A 74 11.89 8.73 1.17
C ALA A 74 11.02 9.85 1.78
N GLN A 75 10.74 10.93 1.04
CA GLN A 75 9.95 12.07 1.53
C GLN A 75 8.46 11.86 1.30
N HIS A 76 8.07 11.52 0.07
CA HIS A 76 6.66 11.50 -0.32
C HIS A 76 6.04 10.10 -0.35
N LYS A 77 6.83 9.02 -0.15
CA LYS A 77 6.36 7.62 -0.06
C LYS A 77 5.51 7.16 -1.26
N GLY A 78 5.69 7.79 -2.42
CA GLY A 78 4.90 7.55 -3.64
C GLY A 78 3.52 8.22 -3.69
N TYR A 79 3.12 9.01 -2.68
CA TYR A 79 1.91 9.85 -2.77
C TYR A 79 2.10 10.98 -3.79
N PRO A 80 1.02 11.45 -4.45
CA PRO A 80 1.11 12.46 -5.51
C PRO A 80 1.30 13.88 -4.93
N THR A 81 2.39 14.09 -4.18
CA THR A 81 2.81 15.41 -3.72
C THR A 81 3.38 16.23 -4.88
N LYS A 82 3.48 17.55 -4.70
CA LYS A 82 4.11 18.44 -5.69
C LYS A 82 5.50 17.94 -6.10
N LEU A 83 6.35 17.63 -5.12
CA LEU A 83 7.69 17.09 -5.34
C LEU A 83 7.66 15.81 -6.19
N HIS A 84 6.78 14.87 -5.86
CA HIS A 84 6.68 13.61 -6.60
C HIS A 84 6.26 13.83 -8.06
N LEU A 85 5.29 14.71 -8.30
CA LEU A 85 4.81 15.00 -9.64
C LEU A 85 5.85 15.74 -10.48
N GLU A 86 6.63 16.64 -9.86
CA GLU A 86 7.77 17.31 -10.50
C GLU A 86 8.84 16.29 -10.91
N LYS A 87 9.25 15.39 -10.01
CA LYS A 87 10.23 14.34 -10.30
C LYS A 87 9.75 13.34 -11.35
N LEU A 88 8.47 12.97 -11.31
CA LEU A 88 7.88 12.12 -12.35
C LEU A 88 7.87 12.80 -13.73
N ALA A 89 7.60 14.11 -13.81
CA ALA A 89 7.61 14.84 -15.07
C ALA A 89 9.04 15.06 -15.60
N GLU A 90 10.00 15.31 -14.70
CA GLU A 90 11.41 15.55 -15.02
C GLU A 90 12.14 14.27 -15.46
N LEU A 91 12.01 13.19 -14.69
CA LEU A 91 12.80 11.97 -14.83
C LEU A 91 12.05 10.85 -15.57
N GLY A 92 10.74 10.98 -15.72
CA GLY A 92 9.87 9.95 -16.28
C GLY A 92 9.54 8.82 -15.30
N PRO A 93 8.68 7.87 -15.70
CA PRO A 93 8.19 6.81 -14.82
C PRO A 93 9.14 5.61 -14.76
N LEU A 94 9.32 5.07 -13.55
CA LEU A 94 10.00 3.80 -13.29
C LEU A 94 9.05 2.59 -13.34
N PRO A 95 9.56 1.33 -13.42
CA PRO A 95 8.73 0.13 -13.34
C PRO A 95 7.85 0.04 -12.09
N GLU A 96 8.30 0.63 -10.98
CA GLU A 96 7.59 0.66 -9.70
C GLU A 96 6.36 1.59 -9.72
N TYR A 97 6.20 2.44 -10.74
CA TYR A 97 5.03 3.28 -10.91
C TYR A 97 3.81 2.48 -11.37
N ARG A 98 2.66 2.85 -10.80
CA ARG A 98 1.36 2.32 -11.23
C ARG A 98 0.95 2.98 -12.55
N ARG A 99 1.32 2.37 -13.67
CA ARG A 99 1.09 2.91 -15.04
C ARG A 99 -0.38 3.22 -15.34
N SER A 100 -1.33 2.61 -14.64
CA SER A 100 -2.76 2.88 -14.81
C SER A 100 -3.23 4.18 -14.12
N PHE A 101 -2.43 4.78 -13.24
CA PHE A 101 -2.81 5.97 -12.49
C PHE A 101 -2.64 7.22 -13.36
N ALA A 102 -3.60 8.14 -13.29
CA ALA A 102 -3.72 9.27 -14.22
C ALA A 102 -2.44 10.11 -14.40
N PRO A 103 -1.69 10.50 -13.33
CA PRO A 103 -0.46 11.25 -13.51
C PRO A 103 0.62 10.50 -14.29
N VAL A 104 0.69 9.17 -14.09
CA VAL A 104 1.67 8.31 -14.76
C VAL A 104 1.28 8.08 -16.22
N LYS A 105 0.00 7.81 -16.49
CA LYS A 105 -0.54 7.71 -17.86
C LYS A 105 -0.23 8.95 -18.69
N LYS A 106 -0.45 10.14 -18.10
CA LYS A 106 -0.19 11.42 -18.75
C LYS A 106 1.26 11.56 -19.20
N VAL A 107 2.23 11.18 -18.36
CA VAL A 107 3.65 11.21 -18.71
C VAL A 107 4.01 10.14 -19.74
N LEU A 108 3.33 8.98 -19.72
CA LEU A 108 3.52 7.91 -20.69
C LEU A 108 2.80 8.14 -22.04
N GLY A 109 1.92 9.14 -22.16
CA GLY A 109 1.08 9.34 -23.34
C GLY A 109 0.03 8.23 -23.56
N LEU A 110 -0.44 7.58 -22.48
CA LEU A 110 -1.41 6.47 -22.50
C LEU A 110 -2.83 6.89 -22.12
#